data_AF-S2JJ59-F1
#
_entry.id   AF-S2JJ59-F1
#
_cell.length_a   1.000
_cell.length_b   1.000
_cell.length_c   1.000
_cell.angle_alpha   90.00
_cell.angle_beta   90.00
_cell.angle_gamma   90.00
#
_symmetry.space_group_name_H-M   'P 1'
#
loop_
_entity.id
_entity.type
_entity.pdbx_description
1 polymer ?
#
loop_
_entity_poly.entity_id
_entity_poly.type
_entity_poly.pdbx_seq_one_letter_code
_entity_poly.pdbx_strand_id
1 'polypeptide(L)'
;MHEELISFKNSIISTTKLPNLRLPTIVPDKVPSPVCALCGLFEEDLYHFVVGCQVKSWFWQDVVSLLSLQELLPSDDSIWLALTSLCSAEDDLQMINEDVLVALGATYSTLWKYHWRCVIDEEPWIASAALSMVRQEHGSHFSTLSMASVQAGTLALPINSL
;
A
#
# COMPACT_ATOMS: atom_id res chain seq x y z
N MET A 1 -10.22 17.06 2.70
CA MET A 1 -10.40 15.62 2.45
C MET A 1 -10.30 15.20 0.98
N HIS A 2 -11.25 15.53 0.07
CA HIS A 2 -11.15 15.12 -1.36
C HIS A 2 -9.91 15.71 -2.08
N GLU A 3 -9.60 17.00 -1.87
CA GLU A 3 -8.43 17.67 -2.45
C GLU A 3 -7.09 17.18 -1.86
N GLU A 4 -7.05 16.84 -0.57
CA GLU A 4 -5.84 16.33 0.08
C GLU A 4 -5.54 14.89 -0.34
N LEU A 5 -6.58 14.07 -0.54
CA LEU A 5 -6.47 12.73 -1.11
C LEU A 5 -5.99 12.76 -2.56
N ILE A 6 -6.47 13.72 -3.35
CA ILE A 6 -5.98 13.96 -4.71
C ILE A 6 -4.53 14.44 -4.68
N SER A 7 -4.15 15.33 -3.76
CA SER A 7 -2.77 15.79 -3.59
C SER A 7 -1.82 14.67 -3.17
N PHE A 8 -2.22 13.83 -2.20
CA PHE A 8 -1.45 12.67 -1.76
C PHE A 8 -1.30 11.62 -2.87
N LYS A 9 -2.41 11.32 -3.56
CA LYS A 9 -2.42 10.49 -4.76
C LYS A 9 -1.51 11.06 -5.85
N ASN A 10 -1.55 12.36 -6.11
CA ASN A 10 -0.70 13.00 -7.11
C ASN A 10 0.78 13.05 -6.69
N SER A 11 1.07 13.11 -5.38
CA SER A 11 2.44 13.05 -4.84
C SER A 11 3.07 11.66 -5.06
N ILE A 12 2.32 10.58 -4.77
CA ILE A 12 2.76 9.20 -4.99
C ILE A 12 2.76 8.83 -6.50
N ILE A 13 1.84 9.37 -7.29
CA ILE A 13 1.78 9.14 -8.75
C ILE A 13 2.83 9.97 -9.51
N SER A 14 3.25 11.13 -9.00
CA SER A 14 4.28 11.97 -9.66
C SER A 14 5.63 11.25 -9.77
N THR A 15 5.95 10.36 -8.82
CA THR A 15 7.18 9.54 -8.84
C THR A 15 7.04 8.25 -9.65
N THR A 16 5.81 7.85 -10.01
CA THR A 16 5.54 6.62 -10.77
C THR A 16 4.62 6.91 -11.95
N LYS A 17 5.19 7.09 -13.15
CA LYS A 17 4.44 7.33 -14.40
C LYS A 17 3.41 6.23 -14.65
N LEU A 18 2.16 6.46 -14.26
CA LEU A 18 1.01 5.63 -14.63
C LEU A 18 -0.06 6.47 -15.35
N PRO A 19 -0.67 5.93 -16.42
CA PRO A 19 -1.53 6.70 -17.31
C PRO A 19 -2.91 7.00 -16.69
N ASN A 20 -3.37 8.22 -16.97
CA ASN A 20 -4.63 8.83 -16.57
C ASN A 20 -5.85 7.89 -16.63
N LEU A 21 -6.43 7.58 -15.46
CA LEU A 21 -7.78 7.02 -15.36
C LEU A 21 -8.78 8.17 -15.19
N ARG A 22 -9.64 8.38 -16.20
CA ARG A 22 -10.78 9.31 -16.12
C ARG A 22 -11.89 8.64 -15.31
N LEU A 23 -12.37 9.26 -14.22
CA LEU A 23 -13.53 8.80 -13.46
C LEU A 23 -14.84 9.39 -14.04
N PRO A 24 -15.92 8.60 -14.16
CA PRO A 24 -17.27 9.11 -14.37
C PRO A 24 -17.82 9.72 -13.08
N THR A 25 -18.46 10.89 -13.19
CA THR A 25 -19.14 11.60 -12.11
C THR A 25 -20.45 10.89 -11.76
N ILE A 26 -20.44 10.07 -10.70
CA ILE A 26 -21.65 9.58 -10.04
C ILE A 26 -21.62 10.14 -8.62
N VAL A 27 -22.59 10.99 -8.29
CA VAL A 27 -22.79 11.55 -6.94
C VAL A 27 -23.86 10.70 -6.26
N PRO A 28 -23.54 9.91 -5.21
CA PRO A 28 -24.57 9.24 -4.42
C PRO A 28 -25.32 10.27 -3.55
N ASP A 29 -26.66 10.22 -3.58
CA ASP A 29 -27.59 11.03 -2.77
C ASP A 29 -27.54 10.74 -1.25
N LYS A 30 -26.67 9.83 -0.81
CA LYS A 30 -26.45 9.54 0.61
C LYS A 30 -25.23 10.32 1.06
N VAL A 31 -25.42 11.22 2.03
CA VAL A 31 -24.29 11.81 2.75
C VAL A 31 -23.42 10.65 3.23
N PRO A 32 -22.17 10.51 2.74
CA PRO A 32 -21.33 9.39 3.13
C PRO A 32 -21.22 9.39 4.64
N SER A 33 -21.50 8.25 5.28
CA SER A 33 -21.23 8.09 6.70
C SER A 33 -19.77 8.48 6.95
N PRO A 34 -19.45 9.23 8.03
CA PRO A 34 -18.06 9.48 8.38
C PRO A 34 -17.34 8.18 8.76
N VAL A 35 -18.09 7.12 9.09
CA VAL A 35 -17.58 5.80 9.45
C VAL A 35 -17.10 5.05 8.21
N CYS A 36 -15.94 4.41 8.32
CA CYS A 36 -15.35 3.54 7.32
C CYS A 36 -16.34 2.51 6.77
N ALA A 37 -16.56 2.55 5.46
CA ALA A 37 -17.52 1.68 4.78
C ALA A 37 -17.13 0.19 4.81
N LEU A 38 -15.85 -0.13 5.10
CA LEU A 38 -15.37 -1.52 5.14
C LEU A 38 -15.50 -2.16 6.52
N CYS A 39 -15.07 -1.48 7.58
CA CYS A 39 -15.11 -2.04 8.94
C CYS A 39 -16.36 -1.61 9.71
N GLY A 40 -16.95 -0.45 9.41
CA GLY A 40 -18.10 0.08 10.12
C GLY A 40 -17.83 0.51 11.57
N LEU A 41 -16.56 0.59 12.00
CA LEU A 41 -16.18 0.78 13.42
C LEU A 41 -15.71 2.19 13.76
N PHE A 42 -14.93 2.83 12.88
CA PHE A 42 -14.26 4.11 13.15
C PHE A 42 -14.50 5.09 12.02
N GLU A 43 -14.36 6.38 12.31
CA GLU A 43 -14.32 7.41 11.28
C GLU A 43 -13.15 7.15 10.31
N GLU A 44 -13.38 7.35 9.02
CA GLU A 44 -12.37 7.12 8.00
C GLU A 44 -11.58 8.40 7.71
N ASP A 45 -10.56 8.65 8.53
CA ASP A 45 -9.51 9.62 8.20
C ASP A 45 -8.48 9.03 7.21
N LEU A 46 -7.45 9.80 6.85
CA LEU A 46 -6.42 9.35 5.90
C LEU A 46 -5.65 8.12 6.41
N TYR A 47 -5.32 8.08 7.70
CA TYR A 47 -4.60 6.96 8.28
C TYR A 47 -5.46 5.71 8.25
N HIS A 48 -6.72 5.81 8.69
CA HIS A 48 -7.70 4.72 8.68
C HIS A 48 -8.03 4.25 7.26
N PHE A 49 -8.08 5.17 6.31
CA PHE A 49 -8.28 4.86 4.90
C PHE A 49 -7.14 4.01 4.35
N VAL A 50 -5.88 4.28 4.71
CA VAL A 50 -4.72 3.59 4.14
C VAL A 50 -4.36 2.33 4.92
N VAL A 51 -4.10 2.44 6.23
CA VAL A 51 -3.57 1.34 7.06
C VAL A 51 -4.40 1.06 8.32
N GLY A 52 -5.00 2.08 8.94
CA GLY A 52 -5.63 1.97 10.26
C GLY A 52 -6.94 1.19 10.29
N CYS A 53 -7.50 0.81 9.14
CA CYS A 53 -8.62 -0.11 9.06
C CYS A 53 -8.13 -1.55 9.16
N GLN A 54 -8.66 -2.35 10.10
CA GLN A 54 -8.24 -3.74 10.31
C GLN A 54 -8.28 -4.60 9.03
N VAL A 55 -9.31 -4.39 8.20
CA VAL A 55 -9.47 -5.09 6.92
C VAL A 55 -8.31 -4.78 5.95
N LYS A 56 -7.85 -3.53 5.96
CA LYS A 56 -6.75 -3.06 5.10
C LYS A 56 -5.38 -3.39 5.72
N SER A 57 -5.26 -3.38 7.04
CA SER A 57 -4.08 -3.84 7.78
C SER A 57 -3.72 -5.29 7.40
N TRP A 58 -4.70 -6.21 7.38
CA TRP A 58 -4.45 -7.58 6.92
C TRP A 58 -4.01 -7.67 5.47
N PHE A 59 -4.61 -6.87 4.59
CA PHE A 59 -4.17 -6.79 3.20
C PHE A 59 -2.72 -6.30 3.07
N TRP A 60 -2.33 -5.30 3.86
CA TRP A 60 -0.95 -4.82 3.89
C TRP A 60 0.02 -5.88 4.42
N GLN A 61 -0.36 -6.62 5.47
CA GLN A 61 0.44 -7.73 5.99
C GLN A 61 0.67 -8.81 4.93
N ASP A 62 -0.35 -9.15 4.14
CA ASP A 62 -0.23 -10.08 3.02
C ASP A 62 0.73 -9.57 1.94
N VAL A 63 0.70 -8.27 1.63
CA VAL A 63 1.60 -7.65 0.64
C VAL A 63 3.03 -7.58 1.16
N VAL A 64 3.23 -7.16 2.41
CA VAL A 64 4.54 -7.14 3.06
C VAL A 64 5.12 -8.55 3.05
N SER A 65 4.33 -9.56 3.41
CA SER A 65 4.66 -11.00 3.32
C SER A 65 5.07 -11.42 1.92
N LEU A 66 4.27 -11.06 0.92
CA LEU A 66 4.54 -11.35 -0.49
C LEU A 66 5.87 -10.76 -0.99
N LEU A 67 6.25 -9.58 -0.48
CA LEU A 67 7.46 -8.87 -0.86
C LEU A 67 8.68 -9.15 0.04
N SER A 68 8.51 -9.97 1.08
CA SER A 68 9.56 -10.23 2.09
C SER A 68 10.08 -8.95 2.78
N LEU A 69 9.18 -8.00 3.09
CA LEU A 69 9.51 -6.70 3.69
C LEU A 69 9.24 -6.64 5.20
N GLN A 70 9.11 -7.78 5.90
CA GLN A 70 8.68 -7.80 7.31
C GLN A 70 9.61 -7.03 8.22
N GLU A 71 10.92 -7.17 8.01
CA GLU A 71 11.94 -6.46 8.80
C GLU A 71 11.90 -4.95 8.53
N LEU A 72 11.61 -4.54 7.29
CA LEU A 72 11.59 -3.12 6.93
C LEU A 72 10.28 -2.43 7.35
N LEU A 73 9.16 -3.16 7.28
CA LEU A 73 7.81 -2.65 7.46
C LEU A 73 7.04 -3.53 8.47
N PRO A 74 7.46 -3.58 9.74
CA PRO A 74 6.91 -4.51 10.73
C PRO A 74 5.49 -4.15 11.22
N SER A 75 5.02 -2.92 10.95
CA SER A 75 3.75 -2.42 11.48
C SER A 75 3.00 -1.50 10.52
N ASP A 76 1.70 -1.32 10.76
CA ASP A 76 0.87 -0.35 10.02
C ASP A 76 1.46 1.07 10.07
N ASP A 77 2.05 1.46 11.20
CA ASP A 77 2.72 2.75 11.37
C ASP A 77 3.98 2.88 10.51
N SER A 78 4.77 1.81 10.39
CA SER A 78 5.96 1.81 9.52
C SER A 78 5.59 1.91 8.04
N ILE A 79 4.48 1.27 7.62
CA ILE A 79 3.95 1.37 6.26
C ILE A 79 3.42 2.78 5.99
N TRP A 80 2.67 3.34 6.95
CA TRP A 80 2.19 4.72 6.87
C TRP A 80 3.35 5.71 6.77
N LEU A 81 4.38 5.55 7.61
CA LEU A 81 5.57 6.39 7.57
C LEU A 81 6.29 6.26 6.22
N ALA A 82 6.47 5.04 5.71
CA ALA A 82 7.07 4.81 4.39
C ALA A 82 6.30 5.51 3.26
N LEU A 83 4.98 5.44 3.27
CA LEU A 83 4.12 6.07 2.25
C LEU A 83 4.10 7.60 2.33
N THR A 84 4.20 8.16 3.54
CA THR A 84 4.05 9.60 3.76
C THR A 84 5.38 10.37 3.82
N SER A 85 6.46 9.71 4.26
CA SER A 85 7.77 10.33 4.45
C SER A 85 8.85 9.76 3.51
N LEU A 86 8.59 8.63 2.85
CA LEU A 86 9.55 7.91 2.01
C LEU A 86 10.77 7.35 2.79
N CYS A 87 10.67 7.30 4.12
CA CYS A 87 11.73 6.89 5.03
C CYS A 87 11.32 5.66 5.88
N SER A 88 12.31 4.88 6.31
CA SER A 88 12.12 3.79 7.27
C SER A 88 12.15 4.29 8.71
N ALA A 89 11.43 3.59 9.60
CA ALA A 89 11.37 3.89 11.03
C ALA A 89 12.61 3.41 11.81
N GLU A 90 13.31 2.38 11.32
CA GLU A 90 14.31 1.67 12.14
C GLU A 90 15.71 2.28 12.13
N ASP A 91 16.04 3.15 11.17
CA ASP A 91 17.43 3.57 10.94
C ASP A 91 17.53 5.07 10.58
N ASP A 92 17.28 5.96 11.55
CA ASP A 92 17.48 7.43 11.43
C ASP A 92 16.83 8.09 10.19
N LEU A 93 15.63 7.65 9.79
CA LEU A 93 14.94 8.11 8.58
C LEU A 93 15.73 7.87 7.28
N GLN A 94 16.45 6.75 7.18
CA GLN A 94 17.05 6.34 5.91
C GLN A 94 16.00 6.23 4.80
N MET A 95 16.38 6.73 3.62
CA MET A 95 15.54 6.70 2.43
C MET A 95 15.27 5.25 2.03
N ILE A 96 14.00 4.89 1.90
CA ILE A 96 13.62 3.55 1.46
C ILE A 96 14.06 3.35 0.01
N ASN A 97 14.49 2.13 -0.30
CA ASN A 97 14.83 1.73 -1.66
C ASN A 97 13.70 2.11 -2.65
N GLU A 98 14.06 2.71 -3.77
CA GLU A 98 13.10 3.22 -4.76
C GLU A 98 12.16 2.11 -5.27
N ASP A 99 12.65 0.90 -5.53
CA ASP A 99 11.82 -0.22 -5.98
C ASP A 99 10.76 -0.59 -4.93
N VAL A 100 11.11 -0.52 -3.64
CA VAL A 100 10.18 -0.74 -2.54
C VAL A 100 9.13 0.36 -2.50
N LEU A 101 9.52 1.63 -2.62
CA LEU A 101 8.58 2.75 -2.69
C LEU A 101 7.62 2.63 -3.88
N VAL A 102 8.13 2.21 -5.04
CA VAL A 102 7.32 1.93 -6.23
C VAL A 102 6.32 0.82 -5.95
N ALA A 103 6.72 -0.27 -5.29
CA ALA A 103 5.83 -1.37 -4.94
C ALA A 103 4.77 -0.96 -3.89
N LEU A 104 5.13 -0.13 -2.91
CA LEU A 104 4.20 0.43 -1.94
C LEU A 104 3.19 1.36 -2.60
N GLY A 105 3.63 2.26 -3.47
CA GLY A 105 2.75 3.15 -4.23
C GLY A 105 1.80 2.40 -5.16
N ALA A 106 2.30 1.36 -5.84
CA ALA A 106 1.50 0.45 -6.67
C ALA A 106 0.44 -0.29 -5.84
N THR A 107 0.82 -0.82 -4.69
CA THR A 107 -0.09 -1.48 -3.74
C THR A 107 -1.16 -0.52 -3.26
N TYR A 108 -0.78 0.69 -2.85
CA TYR A 108 -1.72 1.75 -2.44
C TYR A 108 -2.72 2.09 -3.56
N SER A 109 -2.25 2.19 -4.81
CA SER A 109 -3.12 2.43 -5.97
C SER A 109 -4.16 1.31 -6.15
N THR A 110 -3.74 0.05 -5.97
CA THR A 110 -4.66 -1.10 -6.00
C THR A 110 -5.66 -1.04 -4.84
N LEU A 111 -5.21 -0.75 -3.61
CA LEU A 111 -6.06 -0.58 -2.43
C LEU A 111 -7.11 0.50 -2.67
N TRP A 112 -6.71 1.67 -3.18
CA TRP A 112 -7.61 2.77 -3.51
C TRP A 112 -8.70 2.32 -4.48
N LYS A 113 -8.31 1.73 -5.62
CA LYS A 113 -9.25 1.25 -6.64
C LYS A 113 -10.21 0.21 -6.07
N TYR A 114 -9.70 -0.75 -5.30
CA TYR A 114 -10.49 -1.85 -4.78
C TYR A 114 -11.43 -1.42 -3.65
N HIS A 115 -11.00 -0.51 -2.78
CA HIS A 115 -11.85 0.12 -1.77
C HIS A 115 -13.06 0.79 -2.44
N TRP A 116 -12.83 1.66 -3.43
CA TRP A 116 -13.94 2.36 -4.08
C TRP A 116 -14.85 1.42 -4.87
N ARG A 117 -14.32 0.33 -5.44
CA ARG A 117 -15.15 -0.72 -6.02
C ARG A 117 -16.10 -1.34 -4.98
N CYS A 118 -15.59 -1.72 -3.82
CA CYS A 118 -16.39 -2.27 -2.73
C CYS A 118 -17.45 -1.28 -2.24
N VAL A 119 -17.09 -0.01 -2.09
CA VAL A 119 -18.01 1.03 -1.59
C VAL A 119 -19.10 1.38 -2.60
N ILE A 120 -18.76 1.51 -3.89
CA ILE A 120 -19.70 1.92 -4.94
C ILE A 120 -20.61 0.76 -5.32
N ASP A 121 -20.05 -0.44 -5.49
CA ASP A 121 -20.79 -1.62 -5.92
C ASP A 121 -21.46 -2.36 -4.75
N GLU A 122 -21.28 -1.88 -3.51
CA GLU A 122 -21.76 -2.50 -2.27
C GLU A 122 -21.25 -3.95 -2.08
N GLU A 123 -20.10 -4.26 -2.66
CA GLU A 123 -19.46 -5.58 -2.60
C GLU A 123 -18.58 -5.72 -1.34
N PRO A 124 -18.53 -6.91 -0.71
CA PRO A 124 -17.66 -7.13 0.44
C PRO A 124 -16.17 -7.11 0.04
N TRP A 125 -15.33 -6.62 0.95
CA TRP A 125 -13.89 -6.72 0.78
C TRP A 125 -13.42 -8.18 0.86
N ILE A 126 -12.75 -8.65 -0.20
CA ILE A 126 -12.12 -9.97 -0.25
C ILE A 126 -10.61 -9.78 -0.39
N ALA A 127 -9.86 -10.04 0.69
CA ALA A 127 -8.42 -9.80 0.74
C ALA A 127 -7.64 -10.53 -0.36
N SER A 128 -8.02 -11.78 -0.67
CA SER A 128 -7.39 -12.55 -1.74
C SER A 128 -7.65 -11.97 -3.14
N ALA A 129 -8.80 -11.33 -3.36
CA ALA A 129 -9.10 -10.63 -4.61
C ALA A 129 -8.27 -9.35 -4.73
N ALA A 130 -8.14 -8.57 -3.65
CA ALA A 130 -7.28 -7.40 -3.59
C ALA A 130 -5.81 -7.78 -3.89
N LEU A 131 -5.30 -8.82 -3.23
CA LEU A 131 -3.94 -9.30 -3.41
C LEU A 131 -3.70 -9.85 -4.83
N SER A 132 -4.70 -10.51 -5.41
CA SER A 132 -4.65 -10.97 -6.81
C SER A 132 -4.56 -9.80 -7.78
N MET A 133 -5.28 -8.70 -7.53
CA MET A 133 -5.16 -7.48 -8.33
C MET A 133 -3.74 -6.89 -8.26
N VAL A 134 -3.13 -6.83 -7.06
CA VAL A 134 -1.73 -6.38 -6.92
C VAL A 134 -0.79 -7.22 -7.79
N ARG A 135 -0.92 -8.55 -7.73
CA ARG A 135 -0.08 -9.47 -8.52
C ARG A 135 -0.28 -9.32 -10.03
N GLN A 136 -1.52 -9.09 -10.47
CA GLN A 136 -1.85 -8.95 -11.89
C GLN A 136 -1.40 -7.61 -12.46
N GLU A 137 -1.65 -6.51 -11.73
CA GLU A 137 -1.33 -5.16 -12.21
C GLU A 137 0.17 -4.84 -12.09
N HIS A 138 0.87 -5.45 -11.14
CA HIS A 138 2.23 -5.05 -10.78
C HIS A 138 3.25 -6.20 -10.74
N GLY A 139 2.87 -7.42 -11.13
CA GLY A 139 3.71 -8.62 -10.99
C GLY A 139 5.15 -8.50 -11.56
N SER A 140 5.38 -7.67 -12.57
CA SER A 140 6.72 -7.38 -13.09
C SER A 140 7.62 -6.64 -12.09
N HIS A 141 7.08 -5.67 -11.34
CA HIS A 141 7.82 -4.92 -10.32
C HIS A 141 8.13 -5.82 -9.10
N PHE A 142 7.18 -6.67 -8.74
CA PHE A 142 7.28 -7.58 -7.58
C PHE A 142 8.28 -8.72 -7.85
N SER A 143 8.40 -9.17 -9.10
CA SER A 143 9.39 -10.19 -9.50
C SER A 143 10.82 -9.69 -9.30
N THR A 144 11.10 -8.43 -9.60
CA THR A 144 12.44 -7.81 -9.42
C THR A 144 12.81 -7.71 -7.94
N LEU A 145 11.88 -7.28 -7.09
CA LEU A 145 12.10 -7.19 -5.63
C LEU A 145 12.32 -8.54 -4.97
N SER A 146 11.54 -9.56 -5.38
CA SER A 146 11.71 -10.92 -4.88
C SER A 146 13.06 -11.53 -5.27
N MET A 147 13.62 -11.17 -6.44
CA MET A 147 14.97 -11.58 -6.82
C MET A 147 16.06 -10.80 -6.07
N ALA A 148 15.85 -9.51 -5.80
CA ALA A 148 16.80 -8.67 -5.07
C ALA A 148 16.95 -9.08 -3.60
N SER A 149 15.85 -9.48 -2.93
CA SER A 149 15.90 -9.99 -1.56
C SER A 149 16.66 -11.32 -1.47
N VAL A 150 16.54 -12.21 -2.47
CA VAL A 150 17.30 -13.46 -2.54
C VAL A 150 18.81 -13.21 -2.70
N GLN A 151 19.22 -12.19 -3.47
CA GLN A 151 20.63 -11.81 -3.60
C GLN A 151 21.19 -11.15 -2.33
N ALA A 152 20.41 -10.30 -1.65
CA ALA A 152 20.81 -9.68 -0.39
C ALA A 152 21.03 -10.74 0.73
N GLY A 153 20.23 -11.81 0.75
CA GLY A 153 20.44 -12.96 1.64
C GLY A 153 21.66 -13.84 1.31
N THR A 154 22.29 -13.68 0.15
CA THR A 154 23.45 -14.48 -0.29
C THR A 154 24.80 -13.85 0.13
N LEU A 155 24.82 -12.60 0.60
CA LEU A 155 26.01 -11.97 1.19
C LEU A 155 26.12 -12.24 2.69
N ALA A 156 26.02 -13.52 3.09
CA ALA A 156 26.47 -13.94 4.41
C ALA A 156 28.00 -13.91 4.45
N LEU A 157 28.54 -13.06 5.32
CA LEU A 157 29.98 -12.90 5.56
C LEU A 157 30.66 -14.26 5.85
N PRO A 158 31.92 -14.46 5.42
CA PRO A 158 32.67 -15.63 5.85
C PRO A 158 32.86 -15.57 7.36
N ILE A 159 32.44 -16.64 8.03
CA ILE A 159 32.73 -16.90 9.43
C ILE A 159 34.25 -17.02 9.56
N ASN A 160 34.91 -15.93 9.95
CA ASN A 160 36.29 -16.01 10.41
C ASN A 160 36.27 -16.68 11.78
N SER A 161 36.58 -17.97 11.77
CA SER A 161 36.95 -18.71 12.96
C SER A 161 38.35 -18.26 13.37
N LEU A 162 38.51 -17.76 14.60
CA LEU A 162 39.70 -17.89 15.45
C LEU A 162 39.39 -17.36 16.86
#